data_AF-A0A965B5M5-F1
#
_entry.id   AF-A0A965B5M5-F1
#
_cell.length_a   1.000
_cell.length_b   1.000
_cell.length_c   1.000
_cell.angle_alpha   90.00
_cell.angle_beta   90.00
_cell.angle_gamma   90.00
#
_symmetry.space_group_name_H-M   'P 1'
#
loop_
_entity.id
_entity.type
_entity.pdbx_description
1 polymer ?
#
loop_
_entity_poly.entity_id
_entity_poly.type
_entity_poly.pdbx_seq_one_letter_code
_entity_poly.pdbx_strand_id
1 'polypeptide(L)' 'MSTAERYQTVTRGEVKAAALETTAPDSAVVLVAAVSQVTNASGAREDPRPFRMSVTVTRDGGQFKMSGLEFVP' A
#
# COMPACT_ATOMS: atom_id res chain seq x y z
N MET A 1 -22.48 6.41 -27.52
CA MET A 1 -21.90 7.24 -26.45
C MET A 1 -21.38 6.28 -25.39
N SER A 2 -20.06 6.21 -25.20
CA SER A 2 -19.45 5.40 -24.14
C SER A 2 -19.25 6.32 -22.94
N THR A 3 -20.13 6.23 -21.96
CA THR A 3 -20.00 6.97 -20.70
C THR A 3 -18.99 6.19 -19.86
N ALA A 4 -17.70 6.45 -20.08
CA ALA A 4 -16.68 5.98 -19.16
C ALA A 4 -16.96 6.65 -17.81
N GLU A 5 -17.47 5.86 -16.87
CA GLU A 5 -17.68 6.24 -15.48
C GLU A 5 -16.37 6.76 -14.92
N ARG A 6 -16.19 8.08 -14.94
CA ARG A 6 -15.10 8.75 -14.22
C ARG A 6 -15.46 8.72 -12.73
N TYR A 7 -15.34 7.54 -12.14
CA TYR A 7 -15.01 7.43 -10.72
C TYR A 7 -13.58 7.95 -10.58
N GLN A 8 -13.42 9.27 -10.58
CA GLN A 8 -12.18 9.91 -10.16
C GLN A 8 -12.12 9.83 -8.63
N THR A 9 -11.87 8.63 -8.15
CA THR A 9 -11.61 8.38 -6.74
C THR A 9 -10.13 8.60 -6.52
N VAL A 10 -9.79 9.69 -5.82
CA VAL A 10 -8.40 9.92 -5.39
C VAL A 10 -8.22 9.14 -4.10
N THR A 11 -7.63 7.95 -4.20
CA THR A 11 -7.22 7.16 -3.03
C THR A 11 -5.86 7.66 -2.57
N ARG A 12 -5.82 8.34 -1.43
CA ARG A 12 -4.56 8.75 -0.78
C ARG A 12 -4.24 7.73 0.31
N GLY A 13 -3.18 6.95 0.11
CA GLY A 13 -2.58 6.13 1.16
C GLY A 13 -1.51 6.91 1.91
N GLU A 14 -1.53 6.86 3.23
CA GLU A 14 -0.48 7.41 4.10
C GLU A 14 0.16 6.27 4.89
N VAL A 15 1.49 6.12 4.80
CA VAL A 15 2.24 5.19 5.64
C VAL A 15 2.44 5.83 7.01
N LYS A 16 1.94 5.17 8.06
CA LYS A 16 2.07 5.62 9.45
C LYS A 16 3.31 5.06 10.12
N ALA A 17 3.64 3.81 9.82
CA ALA A 17 4.85 3.17 10.33
C ALA A 17 5.32 2.08 9.36
N ALA A 18 6.63 1.83 9.37
CA ALA A 18 7.23 0.67 8.73
C ALA A 18 8.28 0.07 9.67
N ALA A 19 8.33 -1.25 9.75
CA ALA A 19 9.28 -2.00 10.56
C ALA A 19 9.84 -3.18 9.77
N LEU A 20 11.13 -3.45 9.96
CA LEU A 20 11.79 -4.62 9.40
C LEU A 20 11.43 -5.84 10.26
N GLU A 21 10.80 -6.83 9.65
CA GLU A 21 10.41 -8.06 10.34
C GLU A 21 11.56 -9.08 10.29
N THR A 22 12.09 -9.34 9.09
CA THR A 22 13.21 -10.26 8.89
C THR A 22 14.13 -9.79 7.77
N THR A 23 15.38 -10.24 7.83
CA THR A 23 16.42 -9.93 6.83
C THR A 23 17.09 -11.21 6.36
N ALA A 24 17.29 -11.32 5.06
CA ALA A 24 18.11 -12.32 4.40
C ALA A 24 19.15 -11.58 3.50
N PRO A 25 20.15 -12.28 2.95
CA PRO A 25 21.20 -11.65 2.14
C PRO A 25 20.67 -10.79 0.98
N ASP A 26 19.63 -11.29 0.29
CA ASP A 26 19.05 -10.65 -0.89
C ASP A 26 17.56 -10.33 -0.75
N SER A 27 16.98 -10.51 0.44
CA SER A 27 15.57 -10.19 0.69
C SER A 27 15.29 -9.71 2.11
N ALA A 28 14.18 -9.03 2.30
CA ALA A 28 13.70 -8.58 3.59
C ALA A 28 12.17 -8.61 3.63
N VAL A 29 11.61 -8.86 4.81
CA VAL A 29 10.18 -8.71 5.05
C VAL A 29 9.96 -7.43 5.84
N VAL A 30 9.06 -6.57 5.36
CA VAL A 30 8.74 -5.28 5.98
C VAL A 30 7.26 -5.24 6.32
N LEU A 31 6.96 -4.99 7.58
CA LEU A 31 5.62 -4.71 8.07
C LEU A 31 5.33 -3.22 7.93
N VAL A 32 4.23 -2.88 7.27
CA VAL A 32 3.80 -1.50 7.01
C VAL A 32 2.43 -1.29 7.61
N ALA A 33 2.30 -0.30 8.50
CA ALA A 33 1.02 0.21 8.95
C ALA A 33 0.66 1.44 8.11
N ALA A 34 -0.45 1.37 7.40
CA ALA A 34 -0.92 2.42 6.51
C ALA A 34 -2.37 2.79 6.82
N VAL A 35 -2.76 3.99 6.40
CA VAL A 35 -4.13 4.47 6.47
C VAL A 35 -4.53 4.92 5.08
N SER A 36 -5.66 4.43 4.57
CA SER A 36 -6.22 4.90 3.30
C SER A 36 -7.31 5.91 3.57
N GLN A 37 -7.22 7.06 2.92
CA GLN A 37 -8.28 8.04 2.85
C GLN A 37 -8.78 8.11 1.41
N VAL A 38 -10.04 7.75 1.22
CA VAL A 38 -10.71 7.84 -0.07
C VAL A 38 -11.35 9.22 -0.16
N THR A 39 -10.97 10.01 -1.17
CA THR A 39 -11.69 11.25 -1.51
C THR A 39 -12.43 11.03 -2.82
N ASN A 40 -13.75 11.19 -2.79
CA ASN A 40 -14.56 11.08 -4.01
C ASN A 40 -14.46 12.37 -4.84
N ALA A 41 -14.98 12.34 -6.07
CA ALA A 41 -14.90 13.46 -7.01
C ALA A 41 -15.58 14.77 -6.50
N SER A 42 -16.44 14.67 -5.48
CA SER A 42 -17.11 15.80 -4.83
C SER A 42 -16.32 16.38 -3.65
N GLY A 43 -15.15 15.82 -3.33
CA GLY A 43 -14.32 16.22 -2.20
C GLY A 43 -14.75 15.64 -0.86
N ALA A 44 -15.74 14.76 -0.83
CA ALA A 44 -16.13 14.07 0.40
C ALA A 44 -15.07 13.02 0.75
N ARG A 45 -14.65 13.05 2.02
CA ARG A 45 -13.63 12.16 2.57
C ARG A 45 -14.34 11.02 3.28
N GLU A 46 -14.05 9.78 2.90
CA GLU A 46 -14.41 8.64 3.74
C GLU A 46 -13.53 8.63 5.00
N ASP A 47 -14.06 7.99 6.05
CA ASP A 47 -13.30 7.76 7.28
C ASP A 47 -11.99 7.02 6.95
N PRO A 48 -10.85 7.47 7.50
CA PRO A 48 -9.57 6.83 7.23
C PRO A 48 -9.62 5.37 7.69
N ARG A 49 -9.36 4.42 6.79
CA ARG A 49 -9.34 2.99 7.12
C ARG A 49 -7.90 2.57 7.39
N PRO A 50 -7.53 2.23 8.65
CA PRO A 50 -6.21 1.69 8.94
C PRO A 50 -6.11 0.26 8.42
N PHE A 51 -4.96 -0.08 7.87
CA PHE A 51 -4.63 -1.42 7.43
C PHE A 51 -3.15 -1.69 7.65
N ARG A 52 -2.82 -2.95 7.89
CA ARG A 52 -1.44 -3.41 7.99
C ARG A 52 -1.14 -4.36 6.86
N MET A 53 0.06 -4.27 6.32
CA MET A 53 0.54 -5.18 5.29
C MET A 53 1.93 -5.70 5.63
N SER A 54 2.20 -6.94 5.24
CA SER A 54 3.56 -7.45 5.10
C SER A 54 3.97 -7.40 3.64
N VAL A 55 5.20 -6.96 3.37
CA VAL A 55 5.76 -6.87 2.02
C VAL A 55 7.12 -7.54 2.01
N THR A 56 7.30 -8.51 1.11
CA THR A 56 8.61 -9.08 0.83
C THR A 56 9.31 -8.22 -0.21
N VAL A 57 10.49 -7.72 0.11
CA VAL A 57 11.35 -6.99 -0.80
C VAL A 57 12.54 -7.87 -1.14
N THR A 58 12.72 -8.18 -2.42
CA THR A 58 13.85 -8.96 -2.93
C THR A 58 14.71 -8.08 -3.81
N ARG A 59 16.03 -8.16 -3.69
CA ARG A 59 16.97 -7.50 -4.58
C ARG A 59 17.37 -8.48 -5.68
N ASP A 60 17.10 -8.13 -6.93
CA ASP A 60 17.48 -8.93 -8.09
C ASP A 60 18.12 -8.02 -9.15
N GLY A 61 19.37 -8.30 -9.52
CA GLY A 61 20.11 -7.50 -10.51
C GLY A 61 20.24 -6.01 -10.18
N GLY A 62 20.25 -5.65 -8.89
CA GLY A 62 20.29 -4.25 -8.43
C GLY A 62 18.93 -3.55 -8.35
N GLN A 63 17.84 -4.18 -8.81
CA GLN A 63 16.49 -3.67 -8.67
C GLN A 63 15.81 -4.26 -7.43
N PHE A 64 15.04 -3.44 -6.72
CA PHE A 64 14.16 -3.92 -5.67
C PHE A 64 12.84 -4.37 -6.28
N LYS A 65 12.49 -5.62 -6.04
CA LYS A 65 11.20 -6.21 -6.40
C LYS A 65 10.37 -6.36 -5.12
N MET A 66 9.12 -5.95 -5.18
CA MET A 66 8.17 -6.13 -4.09
C MET A 66 7.22 -7.27 -4.47
N SER A 67 7.08 -8.26 -3.59
CA SER A 67 6.22 -9.43 -3.78
C SER A 67 5.59 -9.84 -2.44
N GLY A 68 4.61 -10.75 -2.49
CA GLY A 68 3.99 -11.29 -1.27
C GLY A 68 3.31 -10.21 -0.43
N LEU A 69 2.46 -9.39 -1.05
CA LEU A 69 1.65 -8.42 -0.32
C LEU A 69 0.53 -9.16 0.39
N GLU A 70 0.60 -9.18 1.72
CA GLU A 70 -0.40 -9.80 2.58
C GLU A 70 -0.98 -8.79 3.55
N PHE A 71 -2.31 -8.81 3.74
CA PHE A 71 -2.97 -8.02 4.77
C PHE A 71 -2.88 -8.76 6.10
N VAL A 72 -2.21 -8.15 7.07
CA VAL A 72 -2.11 -8.73 8.41
C VAL A 72 -3.21 -8.15 9.31
N PRO A 73 -3.96 -8.99 10.04
CA PRO A 73 -5.06 -8.55 10.91
C PRO A 73 -4.53 -7.71 12.05
#